data_AF-A0A1W2F2Z3-F1
#
_entry.id   AF-A0A1W2F2Z3-F1
#
_cell.length_a   1.000
_cell.length_b   1.000
_cell.length_c   1.000
_cell.angle_alpha   90.00
_cell.angle_beta   90.00
_cell.angle_gamma   90.00
#
_symmetry.space_group_name_H-M   'P 1'
#
loop_
_entity.id
_entity.type
_entity.pdbx_description
1 polymer ?
#
loop_
_entity_poly.entity_id
_entity_poly.type
_entity_poly.pdbx_seq_one_letter_code
_entity_poly.pdbx_strand_id
1 'polypeptide(L)'
;MSEISKIEQFVIDRVRELRMKAGISQVSLSVDMELNAKFVGNVESGKTPDKYNLNHLNKISEILNCSMKDFFPDEALPGEISKRKRMPK
;
A
#
# COMPACT_ATOMS: atom_id res chain seq x y z
N MET A 1 8.83 0.71 -15.43
CA MET A 1 7.74 0.71 -14.43
C MET A 1 7.98 -0.49 -13.53
N SER A 2 7.91 -0.31 -12.22
CA SER A 2 7.97 -1.42 -11.25
C SER A 2 6.81 -2.37 -11.52
N GLU A 3 7.07 -3.67 -11.61
CA GLU A 3 5.99 -4.65 -11.64
C GLU A 3 5.34 -4.71 -10.25
N ILE A 4 4.08 -4.27 -10.19
CA ILE A 4 3.22 -4.37 -9.00
C ILE A 4 2.38 -5.63 -9.20
N SER A 5 2.45 -6.55 -8.23
CA SER A 5 1.63 -7.76 -8.24
C SER A 5 0.16 -7.42 -8.00
N LYS A 6 -0.75 -8.32 -8.40
CA LYS A 6 -2.19 -8.11 -8.20
C LYS A 6 -2.57 -7.89 -6.73
N ILE A 7 -1.90 -8.59 -5.81
CA ILE A 7 -2.15 -8.43 -4.37
C ILE A 7 -1.66 -7.07 -3.86
N GLU A 8 -0.49 -6.61 -4.32
CA GLU A 8 0.01 -5.29 -3.95
C GLU A 8 -0.89 -4.19 -4.48
N GLN A 9 -1.36 -4.30 -5.74
CA GLN A 9 -2.30 -3.34 -6.32
C GLN A 9 -3.62 -3.32 -5.55
N PHE A 10 -4.18 -4.48 -5.21
CA PHE A 10 -5.40 -4.59 -4.41
C PHE A 10 -5.27 -3.87 -3.07
N VAL A 11 -4.16 -4.09 -2.35
CA VAL A 11 -3.88 -3.45 -1.07
C VAL A 11 -3.78 -1.93 -1.24
N ILE A 12 -3.08 -1.45 -2.27
CA ILE A 12 -2.96 0.00 -2.56
C ILE A 12 -4.34 0.62 -2.84
N ASP A 13 -5.15 -0.05 -3.64
CA ASP A 13 -6.49 0.43 -3.99
C ASP A 13 -7.40 0.46 -2.75
N ARG A 14 -7.34 -0.56 -1.89
CA ARG A 14 -8.11 -0.56 -0.63
C ARG A 14 -7.69 0.53 0.34
N VAL A 15 -6.40 0.75 0.53
CA VAL A 15 -5.90 1.87 1.35
C VAL A 15 -6.40 3.20 0.79
N ARG A 16 -6.31 3.38 -0.53
CA ARG A 16 -6.79 4.60 -1.20
C ARG A 16 -8.28 4.83 -0.99
N GLU A 17 -9.10 3.79 -1.15
CA GLU A 17 -10.55 3.87 -0.92
C GLU A 17 -10.89 4.28 0.51
N LEU A 18 -10.27 3.62 1.51
CA LEU A 18 -10.49 3.92 2.92
C LEU A 18 -10.01 5.32 3.28
N ARG A 19 -8.85 5.73 2.77
CA ARG A 19 -8.31 7.09 2.93
C ARG A 19 -9.28 8.14 2.38
N MET A 20 -9.82 7.92 1.18
CA MET A 20 -10.77 8.84 0.55
C MET A 20 -12.10 8.88 1.32
N LYS A 21 -12.59 7.74 1.84
CA LYS A 21 -13.79 7.69 2.71
C LYS A 21 -13.59 8.47 4.01
N ALA A 22 -12.38 8.45 4.57
CA ALA A 22 -12.02 9.23 5.75
C ALA A 22 -11.76 10.71 5.45
N GLY A 23 -11.77 11.14 4.17
CA GLY A 23 -11.47 12.53 3.78
C GLY A 23 -10.01 12.93 3.97
N ILE A 24 -9.10 11.96 4.10
CA ILE A 24 -7.67 12.20 4.39
C ILE A 24 -6.91 12.36 3.07
N SER A 25 -6.03 13.37 2.98
CA SER A 25 -5.18 13.56 1.79
C SER A 25 -3.98 12.60 1.79
N GLN A 26 -3.38 12.36 0.63
CA GLN A 26 -2.16 11.55 0.54
C GLN A 26 -1.02 12.13 1.39
N VAL A 27 -0.90 13.46 1.43
CA VAL A 27 0.10 14.16 2.23
C VAL A 27 -0.17 13.98 3.72
N SER A 28 -1.42 14.17 4.15
CA SER A 28 -1.82 13.96 5.56
C SER A 28 -1.49 12.54 5.99
N LEU A 29 -1.95 11.53 5.25
CA LEU A 29 -1.68 10.14 5.61
C LEU A 29 -0.17 9.84 5.69
N SER A 30 0.64 10.43 4.80
CA SER A 30 2.10 10.27 4.86
C SER A 30 2.69 10.88 6.13
N VAL A 31 2.24 12.07 6.52
CA VAL A 31 2.69 12.76 7.73
C VAL A 31 2.21 12.06 9.00
N ASP A 32 0.96 11.59 9.03
CA ASP A 32 0.37 10.85 10.14
C ASP A 32 1.04 9.48 10.35
N MET A 33 1.62 8.91 9.28
CA MET A 33 2.47 7.73 9.32
C MET A 33 3.93 8.03 9.71
N GLU A 34 4.29 9.30 9.98
CA GLU A 34 5.66 9.77 10.23
C GLU A 34 6.63 9.47 9.08
N LEU A 35 6.13 9.49 7.85
CA LEU A 35 6.89 9.25 6.62
C LEU A 35 7.10 10.53 5.81
N ASN A 36 7.89 10.42 4.74
CA ASN A 36 8.03 11.51 3.78
C ASN A 36 6.66 11.88 3.20
N ALA A 37 6.31 13.17 3.14
CA ALA A 37 5.04 13.69 2.63
C ALA A 37 4.62 13.18 1.23
N LYS A 38 5.59 12.71 0.42
CA LYS A 38 5.36 12.15 -0.92
C LYS A 38 5.12 10.64 -0.92
N PHE A 39 5.30 9.95 0.21
CA PHE A 39 5.31 8.50 0.28
C PHE A 39 4.00 7.88 -0.22
N VAL A 40 2.86 8.27 0.35
CA VAL A 40 1.55 7.74 -0.08
C VAL A 40 1.26 8.09 -1.54
N GLY A 41 1.62 9.30 -1.98
CA GLY A 41 1.48 9.71 -3.37
C GLY A 41 2.31 8.85 -4.33
N ASN A 42 3.54 8.50 -3.95
CA ASN A 42 4.40 7.60 -4.71
C ASN A 42 3.78 6.20 -4.83
N VAL A 43 3.35 5.62 -3.71
CA VAL A 43 2.71 4.30 -3.64
C VAL A 43 1.43 4.27 -4.49
N GLU A 44 0.51 5.21 -4.28
CA GLU A 44 -0.78 5.25 -4.99
C GLU A 44 -0.65 5.61 -6.49
N SER A 45 0.46 6.23 -6.89
CA SER A 45 0.70 6.55 -8.31
C SER A 45 1.12 5.35 -9.14
N GLY A 46 1.64 4.28 -8.51
CA GLY A 46 2.25 3.12 -9.18
C GLY A 46 3.48 3.44 -10.03
N LYS A 47 3.97 4.69 -10.02
CA LYS A 47 5.13 5.13 -10.80
C LYS A 47 6.46 4.78 -10.15
N THR A 48 6.44 4.46 -8.86
CA THR A 48 7.61 4.11 -8.07
C THR A 48 7.53 2.64 -7.63
N PRO A 49 8.65 2.03 -7.21
CA PRO A 49 8.64 0.70 -6.61
C PRO A 49 8.11 0.69 -5.17
N ASP A 50 7.66 1.83 -4.63
CA ASP A 50 7.21 1.95 -3.26
C ASP A 50 5.88 1.21 -3.06
N LYS A 51 5.78 0.47 -1.95
CA LYS A 51 4.63 -0.35 -1.61
C LYS A 51 4.35 -0.29 -0.11
N TYR A 52 3.12 -0.55 0.28
CA TYR A 52 2.79 -0.76 1.69
C TYR A 52 3.33 -2.11 2.16
N ASN A 53 4.04 -2.10 3.28
CA ASN A 53 4.40 -3.31 4.01
C ASN A 53 3.44 -3.50 5.20
N LEU A 54 3.57 -4.59 5.94
CA LEU A 54 2.69 -4.90 7.07
C LEU A 54 2.71 -3.83 8.17
N ASN A 55 3.85 -3.19 8.43
CA ASN A 55 3.97 -2.14 9.42
C ASN A 55 3.23 -0.87 8.97
N HIS A 56 3.33 -0.53 7.69
CA HIS A 56 2.58 0.57 7.09
C HIS A 56 1.08 0.31 7.21
N LEU A 57 0.62 -0.89 6.85
CA LEU A 57 -0.80 -1.26 6.95
C LEU A 57 -1.29 -1.20 8.39
N ASN A 58 -0.52 -1.70 9.37
CA ASN A 58 -0.89 -1.61 10.77
C ASN A 58 -1.05 -0.16 11.23
N LYS A 59 -0.11 0.71 10.84
CA LYS A 59 -0.19 2.13 11.18
C LYS A 59 -1.38 2.81 10.50
N ILE A 60 -1.63 2.47 9.24
CA ILE A 60 -2.78 3.00 8.48
C ILE A 60 -4.09 2.54 9.13
N SER A 61 -4.21 1.30 9.62
CA SER A 61 -5.42 0.85 10.33
C SER A 61 -5.69 1.64 11.60
N GLU A 62 -4.64 2.03 12.34
CA GLU A 62 -4.78 2.92 13.51
C GLU A 62 -5.28 4.31 13.10
N ILE A 63 -4.69 4.90 12.05
CA ILE A 63 -5.03 6.25 11.57
C ILE A 63 -6.44 6.31 10.98
N LEU A 64 -6.81 5.30 10.18
CA LEU A 64 -8.11 5.23 9.50
C LEU A 64 -9.21 4.61 10.36
N ASN A 65 -8.88 4.16 11.58
CA ASN A 65 -9.78 3.46 12.50
C ASN A 65 -10.52 2.28 11.83
N CYS A 66 -9.79 1.47 11.08
CA CYS A 66 -10.30 0.31 10.36
C CYS A 66 -9.58 -0.98 10.77
N SER A 67 -10.08 -2.14 10.36
CA SER A 67 -9.39 -3.40 10.62
C SER A 67 -8.23 -3.58 9.64
N MET A 68 -7.13 -4.16 10.12
CA MET A 68 -6.05 -4.66 9.25
C MET A 68 -6.56 -5.58 8.14
N LYS A 69 -7.64 -6.34 8.40
CA LYS A 69 -8.25 -7.25 7.42
C LYS A 69 -8.86 -6.51 6.23
N ASP A 70 -9.28 -5.25 6.41
CA ASP A 70 -9.97 -4.47 5.37
C ASP A 70 -9.07 -4.15 4.17
N PHE A 71 -7.75 -4.30 4.33
CA PHE A 71 -6.77 -4.10 3.25
C PHE A 71 -6.58 -5.32 2.35
N PHE A 72 -7.08 -6.50 2.74
CA PHE A 72 -6.81 -7.76 2.07
C PHE A 72 -8.07 -8.34 1.43
N PRO A 73 -7.92 -9.15 0.36
CA PRO A 73 -9.05 -9.87 -0.21
C PRO A 73 -9.47 -11.03 0.70
N ASP A 74 -10.75 -11.40 0.66
CA ASP A 74 -11.27 -12.54 1.41
C ASP A 74 -10.73 -13.88 0.89
N GLU A 75 -10.44 -13.94 -0.41
CA GLU A 75 -9.87 -15.10 -1.09
C GLU A 75 -8.52 -14.78 -1.73
N ALA A 76 -7.70 -15.81 -1.93
CA ALA A 76 -6.40 -15.65 -2.57
C ALA A 76 -6.55 -15.19 -4.04
N LEU A 77 -5.80 -14.16 -4.42
CA LEU A 77 -5.76 -13.69 -5.81
C LEU A 77 -4.80 -14.56 -6.65
N PRO A 78 -5.16 -14.87 -7.91
CA PRO A 78 -4.29 -15.65 -8.79
C PRO A 78 -3.06 -14.83 -9.21
N GLY A 79 -1.88 -15.24 -8.75
CA GLY A 79 -0.59 -14.61 -9.09
C GLY A 79 0.61 -15.49 -8.74
N GLU A 80 1.73 -15.25 -9.43
CA GLU A 80 3.00 -15.95 -9.18
C GLU A 80 3.87 -15.14 -8.20
N ILE A 81 4.62 -15.82 -7.34
CA ILE A 81 5.71 -15.19 -6.59
C ILE A 81 6.77 -14.83 -7.63
N SER A 82 6.90 -13.55 -8.00
CA SER A 82 7.94 -13.09 -8.92
C SER A 82 9.29 -13.59 -8.42
N LYS A 83 9.90 -14.52 -9.16
CA LYS A 83 11.24 -15.03 -8.91
C LYS A 83 12.19 -13.84 -8.97
N ARG A 84 12.62 -13.30 -7.83
CA ARG A 84 13.68 -12.28 -7.81
C ARG A 84 14.88 -12.89 -8.55
N LYS A 85 15.25 -12.34 -9.71
CA LYS A 85 16.56 -12.61 -10.32
C LYS A 85 17.60 -12.24 -9.27
N ARG A 86 18.33 -13.22 -8.75
CA ARG A 86 19.54 -12.96 -7.97
C ARG A 86 20.43 -12.06 -8.84
N MET A 87 20.61 -10.81 -8.44
CA MET A 87 21.70 -10.01 -9.02
C MET A 87 23.01 -10.67 -8.57
N PRO A 88 23.93 -11.00 -9.50
CA PRO A 88 25.25 -11.49 -9.12
C PRO A 88 25.95 -10.41 -8.29
N LYS A 89 26.71 -10.86 -7.28
CA LYS A 89 27.51 -10.02 -6.39
C LYS A 89 28.55 -9.22 -7.16
#